data_AF-A0A7X7LSG6-F1
#
_entry.id   AF-A0A7X7LSG6-F1
#
_cell.length_a   1.000
_cell.length_b   1.000
_cell.length_c   1.000
_cell.angle_alpha   90.00
_cell.angle_beta   90.00
_cell.angle_gamma   90.00
#
_symmetry.space_group_name_H-M   'P 1'
#
loop_
_entity.id
_entity.type
_entity.pdbx_description
1 polymer ?
#
loop_
_entity_poly.entity_id
_entity_poly.type
_entity_poly.pdbx_seq_one_letter_code
_entity_poly.pdbx_strand_id
1 'polypeptide(L)'
;LENDYEISAKPSVIYEKVLLMNAGTDHEQADTLDFFVSMDMTDFNELFCFELTMSLEARYLEEEIPFVLLPIRYFYTRGLKIGDQVTLQLNKTHGIINLEVAGFLDTSFDEIAYTNIATLEEIASDYPVNSLVIDANGETDLLKQLANRYGSKMYYVLSFTELAESIGSVFTTAGDLFMIITAAMILSFLVVVINNLSLVFQSMKKEYAKLKTLGVKNRDFLINILKEALLTGLIVSLFVLGEVWVLVTALPRIMLFFNYYREIVPGWSTLMLGGAIMIFAFCVSYGLNYFRLKRMDLIHEIRQE
;
A
#
# COMPACT_ATOMS: atom_id res chain seq x y z
N LEU A 1 13.96 45.09 5.43
CA LEU A 1 13.91 43.70 4.92
C LEU A 1 13.45 42.82 6.11
N GLU A 2 12.27 42.95 6.70
CA GLU A 2 10.91 43.14 6.14
C GLU A 2 10.64 42.18 4.97
N ASN A 3 10.72 40.90 5.29
CA ASN A 3 9.67 39.95 4.94
C ASN A 3 9.46 39.14 6.23
N ASP A 4 8.52 39.59 7.05
CA ASP A 4 7.95 38.77 8.12
C ASP A 4 7.20 37.64 7.42
N TYR A 5 7.89 36.52 7.24
CA TYR A 5 7.19 35.26 7.10
C TYR A 5 6.55 35.03 8.47
N GLU A 6 5.21 35.10 8.54
CA GLU A 6 4.46 34.47 9.62
C GLU A 6 4.65 32.95 9.48
N ILE A 7 5.85 32.49 9.82
CA ILE A 7 6.15 31.08 9.95
C ILE A 7 5.37 30.65 11.20
N SER A 8 4.24 29.98 10.98
CA SER A 8 3.43 29.42 12.06
C SER A 8 4.19 28.24 12.66
N ALA A 9 5.09 28.54 13.59
CA ALA A 9 5.84 27.53 14.33
C ALA A 9 4.93 26.93 15.40
N LYS A 10 4.67 25.63 15.31
CA LYS A 10 3.82 24.90 16.23
C LYS A 10 4.67 24.17 17.27
N PRO A 11 4.53 24.47 18.57
CA PRO A 11 5.23 23.73 19.62
C PRO A 11 4.75 22.28 19.66
N SER A 12 5.68 21.36 19.87
CA SER A 12 5.40 19.94 19.90
C SER A 12 6.34 19.22 20.86
N VAL A 13 5.91 18.05 21.29
CA VAL A 13 6.74 17.08 21.99
C VAL A 13 6.90 15.88 21.07
N ILE A 14 8.11 15.69 20.56
CA ILE A 14 8.44 14.55 19.68
C ILE A 14 9.47 13.67 20.36
N TYR A 15 9.17 12.37 20.43
CA TYR A 15 10.10 11.35 20.90
C TYR A 15 10.29 10.29 19.83
N GLU A 16 11.52 9.82 19.69
CA GLU A 16 11.87 8.69 18.82
C GLU A 16 12.02 7.41 19.64
N LYS A 17 11.67 6.26 19.04
CA LYS A 17 11.86 4.91 19.63
C LYS A 17 11.18 4.73 20.99
N VAL A 18 9.88 5.01 21.01
CA VAL A 18 9.01 4.85 22.17
C VAL A 18 8.54 3.40 22.27
N LEU A 19 8.51 2.84 23.48
CA LEU A 19 7.97 1.50 23.70
C LEU A 19 6.47 1.60 24.03
N LEU A 20 5.64 0.92 23.24
CA LEU A 20 4.22 0.71 23.47
C LEU A 20 3.99 -0.64 24.14
N MET A 21 3.33 -0.61 25.28
CA MET A 21 2.96 -1.78 26.07
C MET A 21 1.44 -1.76 26.29
N ASN A 22 0.78 -2.92 26.17
CA ASN A 22 -0.63 -3.03 26.51
C ASN A 22 -0.79 -3.26 28.03
N ALA A 23 -1.81 -2.67 28.65
CA ALA A 23 -2.08 -2.85 30.07
C ALA A 23 -2.40 -4.34 30.35
N GLY A 24 -1.47 -5.03 31.02
CA GLY A 24 -1.61 -6.43 31.41
C GLY A 24 -0.80 -7.46 30.61
N THR A 25 0.01 -7.04 29.64
CA THR A 25 1.01 -7.91 28.97
C THR A 25 2.42 -7.64 29.48
N ASP A 26 3.17 -8.71 29.81
CA ASP A 26 4.57 -8.63 30.22
C ASP A 26 5.44 -7.91 29.18
N HIS A 27 6.55 -7.33 29.65
CA HIS A 27 7.53 -6.58 28.85
C HIS A 27 8.07 -7.30 27.60
N GLU A 28 7.85 -8.61 27.45
CA GLU A 28 8.28 -9.40 26.29
C GLU A 28 7.50 -9.10 24.99
N GLN A 29 6.38 -8.39 25.06
CA GLN A 29 5.55 -8.05 23.87
C GLN A 29 5.48 -6.54 23.56
N ALA A 30 6.44 -5.74 24.04
CA ALA A 30 6.48 -4.31 23.74
C ALA A 30 6.77 -4.05 22.25
N ASP A 31 5.95 -3.23 21.61
CA ASP A 31 6.18 -2.76 20.26
C ASP A 31 6.96 -1.44 20.30
N THR A 32 7.94 -1.26 19.40
CA THR A 32 8.63 0.02 19.23
C THR A 32 7.88 0.88 18.22
N LEU A 33 7.57 2.11 18.63
CA LEU A 33 7.11 3.20 17.77
C LEU A 33 8.31 4.08 17.45
N ASP A 34 8.57 4.30 16.16
CA ASP A 34 9.67 5.14 15.72
C ASP A 34 9.39 6.62 15.96
N PHE A 35 8.13 7.04 15.85
CA PHE A 35 7.73 8.43 16.07
C PHE A 35 6.56 8.52 17.04
N PHE A 36 6.73 9.35 18.05
CA PHE A 36 5.67 9.75 18.95
C PHE A 36 5.53 11.26 18.92
N VAL A 37 4.34 11.74 18.58
CA VAL A 37 4.07 13.18 18.40
C VAL A 37 2.98 13.61 19.36
N SER A 38 3.25 14.65 20.12
CA SER A 38 2.24 15.35 20.90
C SER A 38 2.19 16.83 20.57
N MET A 39 1.02 17.30 20.17
CA MET A 39 0.72 18.70 19.87
C MET A 39 -0.79 18.90 19.84
N ASP A 40 -1.25 20.14 19.63
CA ASP A 40 -2.67 20.41 19.42
C ASP A 40 -3.21 19.58 18.25
N MET A 41 -4.41 19.00 18.41
CA MET A 41 -5.01 18.12 17.41
C MET A 41 -5.30 18.83 16.09
N THR A 42 -5.63 20.12 16.14
CA THR A 42 -5.88 20.94 14.94
C THR A 42 -4.60 21.10 14.14
N ASP A 43 -3.51 21.44 14.83
CA ASP A 43 -2.19 21.59 14.22
C ASP A 43 -1.68 20.26 13.67
N PHE A 44 -1.91 19.16 14.40
CA PHE A 44 -1.54 17.82 13.94
C PHE A 44 -2.24 17.45 12.64
N ASN A 45 -3.56 17.66 12.56
CA ASN A 45 -4.32 17.36 11.36
C ASN A 45 -3.93 18.24 10.17
N GLU A 46 -3.66 19.52 10.39
CA GLU A 46 -3.22 20.46 9.35
C GLU A 46 -1.85 20.06 8.78
N LEU A 47 -0.90 19.69 9.66
CA LEU A 47 0.49 19.40 9.26
C LEU A 47 0.67 18.00 8.68
N PHE A 48 0.01 17.00 9.25
CA PHE A 48 0.25 15.59 8.89
C PHE A 48 -0.82 14.98 7.98
N CYS A 49 -2.00 15.61 7.86
CA CYS A 49 -3.09 15.21 6.96
C CYS A 49 -3.49 13.72 7.05
N PHE A 50 -3.43 13.09 8.23
CA PHE A 50 -3.84 11.69 8.38
C PHE A 50 -5.36 11.53 8.36
N GLU A 51 -5.86 10.51 7.66
CA GLU A 51 -7.27 10.14 7.73
C GLU A 51 -7.56 9.35 9.02
N LEU A 52 -8.59 9.76 9.74
CA LEU A 52 -9.07 9.03 10.92
C LEU A 52 -10.11 8.00 10.49
N THR A 53 -9.80 6.71 10.62
CA THR A 53 -10.76 5.65 10.27
C THR A 53 -11.89 5.54 11.29
N MET A 54 -11.61 5.86 12.56
CA MET A 54 -12.59 5.81 13.65
C MET A 54 -12.65 7.17 14.34
N SER A 55 -13.84 7.78 14.33
CA SER A 55 -14.06 9.12 14.85
C SER A 55 -13.70 9.21 16.33
N LEU A 56 -12.84 10.14 16.66
CA LEU A 56 -12.54 10.54 18.03
C LEU A 56 -13.87 10.88 18.73
N GLU A 57 -14.19 10.20 19.85
CA GLU A 57 -15.34 10.60 20.65
C GLU A 57 -15.12 12.02 21.19
N ALA A 58 -16.14 12.88 21.14
CA ALA A 58 -16.04 14.29 21.56
C ALA A 58 -15.47 14.45 22.99
N ARG A 59 -15.71 13.45 23.86
CA ARG A 59 -15.17 13.40 25.22
C ARG A 59 -13.65 13.56 25.29
N TYR A 60 -12.89 13.06 24.32
CA TYR A 60 -11.43 13.14 24.35
C TYR A 60 -10.89 14.54 24.04
N LEU A 61 -11.67 15.36 23.35
CA LEU A 61 -11.34 16.78 23.10
C LEU A 61 -11.83 17.68 24.23
N GLU A 62 -12.90 17.28 24.92
CA GLU A 62 -13.58 18.12 25.93
C GLU A 62 -13.14 17.83 27.38
N GLU A 63 -12.79 16.59 27.73
CA GLU A 63 -12.57 16.16 29.12
C GLU A 63 -11.09 16.17 29.57
N GLU A 64 -10.18 16.73 28.75
CA GLU A 64 -8.72 16.79 29.05
C GLU A 64 -8.12 15.42 29.45
N ILE A 65 -8.65 14.34 28.88
CA ILE A 65 -8.18 12.98 29.16
C ILE A 65 -6.90 12.71 28.36
N PRO A 66 -5.84 12.16 28.96
CA PRO A 66 -4.65 11.73 28.23
C PRO A 66 -4.98 10.54 27.31
N PHE A 67 -4.89 10.76 26.00
CA PHE A 67 -5.24 9.76 25.00
C PHE A 67 -4.16 9.54 23.97
N VAL A 68 -4.23 8.41 23.25
CA VAL A 68 -3.35 8.09 22.13
C VAL A 68 -4.16 7.65 20.90
N LEU A 69 -3.69 8.08 19.73
CA LEU A 69 -4.11 7.56 18.44
C LEU A 69 -3.01 6.67 17.89
N LEU A 70 -3.40 5.43 17.59
CA LEU A 70 -2.49 4.38 17.14
C LEU A 70 -2.82 4.00 15.69
N PRO A 71 -1.85 3.51 14.91
CA PRO A 71 -2.11 2.98 13.58
C PRO A 71 -3.12 1.83 13.61
N ILE A 72 -3.99 1.75 12.62
CA ILE A 72 -5.09 0.77 12.60
C ILE A 72 -4.62 -0.69 12.64
N ARG A 73 -3.35 -0.98 12.30
CA ARG A 73 -2.78 -2.32 12.49
C ARG A 73 -2.99 -2.85 13.91
N TYR A 74 -2.88 -2.00 14.93
CA TYR A 74 -2.94 -2.41 16.34
C TYR A 74 -4.36 -2.87 16.74
N PHE A 75 -5.40 -2.37 16.08
CA PHE A 75 -6.76 -2.89 16.23
C PHE A 75 -6.84 -4.36 15.81
N TYR A 76 -6.24 -4.71 14.67
CA TYR A 76 -6.34 -6.05 14.10
C TYR A 76 -5.31 -7.05 14.66
N THR A 77 -4.08 -6.60 14.93
CA THR A 77 -2.99 -7.47 15.37
C THR A 77 -2.98 -7.69 16.88
N ARG A 78 -3.23 -6.63 17.65
CA ARG A 78 -3.23 -6.65 19.12
C ARG A 78 -4.64 -6.70 19.72
N GLY A 79 -5.68 -6.50 18.91
CA GLY A 79 -7.06 -6.52 19.38
C GLY A 79 -7.45 -5.30 20.23
N LEU A 80 -6.66 -4.22 20.18
CA LEU A 80 -6.93 -2.99 20.93
C LEU A 80 -8.24 -2.37 20.45
N LYS A 81 -9.00 -1.79 21.38
CA LYS A 81 -10.25 -1.08 21.11
C LYS A 81 -10.20 0.33 21.69
N ILE A 82 -11.10 1.17 21.21
CA ILE A 82 -11.32 2.50 21.78
C ILE A 82 -11.73 2.32 23.25
N GLY A 83 -11.06 3.04 24.15
CA GLY A 83 -11.24 2.93 25.59
C GLY A 83 -10.27 1.98 26.30
N ASP A 84 -9.47 1.20 25.56
CA ASP A 84 -8.43 0.36 26.17
C ASP A 84 -7.30 1.24 26.72
N GLN A 85 -6.68 0.79 27.81
CA GLN A 85 -5.55 1.48 28.42
C GLN A 85 -4.24 0.91 27.86
N VAL A 86 -3.38 1.80 27.41
CA VAL A 86 -2.03 1.47 26.95
C VAL A 86 -1.00 2.28 27.69
N THR A 87 0.19 1.71 27.76
CA THR A 87 1.28 2.24 28.53
C THR A 87 2.44 2.55 27.61
N LEU A 88 2.87 3.81 27.60
CA LEU A 88 4.00 4.28 26.81
C LEU A 88 5.21 4.54 27.69
N GLN A 89 6.36 4.08 27.23
CA GLN A 89 7.65 4.40 27.82
C GLN A 89 8.47 5.21 26.81
N LEU A 90 8.52 6.52 27.03
CA LEU A 90 9.20 7.48 26.16
C LEU A 90 10.73 7.42 26.28
N ASN A 91 11.25 7.12 27.48
CA ASN A 91 12.68 6.98 27.73
C ASN A 91 12.91 6.02 28.92
N LYS A 92 14.14 5.51 29.09
CA LYS A 92 14.54 4.78 30.31
C LYS A 92 14.51 5.68 31.56
N THR A 93 14.59 6.99 31.38
CA THR A 93 14.70 7.98 32.47
C THR A 93 13.41 8.74 32.76
N HIS A 94 12.54 8.89 31.76
CA HIS A 94 11.24 9.55 31.91
C HIS A 94 10.16 8.49 32.12
N GLY A 95 9.20 8.80 32.98
CA GLY A 95 8.25 7.84 33.52
C GLY A 95 7.42 7.11 32.49
N ILE A 96 6.78 6.05 32.97
CA ILE A 96 5.77 5.30 32.25
C ILE A 96 4.48 6.15 32.22
N ILE A 97 3.91 6.38 31.04
CA ILE A 97 2.64 7.12 30.88
C ILE A 97 1.53 6.13 30.55
N ASN A 98 0.41 6.23 31.24
CA ASN A 98 -0.81 5.50 30.88
C ASN A 98 -1.72 6.42 30.07
N LEU A 99 -2.15 5.94 28.91
CA LEU A 99 -2.98 6.66 27.96
C LEU A 99 -4.17 5.77 27.57
N GLU A 100 -5.30 6.40 27.27
CA GLU A 100 -6.45 5.71 26.71
C GLU A 100 -6.40 5.72 25.18
N VAL A 101 -6.71 4.59 24.53
CA VAL A 101 -6.82 4.53 23.07
C VAL A 101 -8.09 5.28 22.65
N ALA A 102 -7.92 6.45 22.03
CA ALA A 102 -9.06 7.26 21.57
C ALA A 102 -9.50 6.94 20.14
N GLY A 103 -8.65 6.28 19.35
CA GLY A 103 -8.94 6.00 17.95
C GLY A 103 -7.76 5.45 17.18
N PHE A 104 -7.98 5.24 15.88
CA PHE A 104 -6.99 4.66 14.98
C PHE A 104 -6.73 5.54 13.75
N LEU A 105 -5.45 5.67 13.41
CA LEU A 105 -4.95 6.38 12.22
C LEU A 105 -4.93 5.43 11.01
N ASP A 106 -5.48 5.87 9.88
CA ASP A 106 -5.24 5.24 8.58
C ASP A 106 -3.98 5.83 7.97
N THR A 107 -2.86 5.14 8.14
CA THR A 107 -1.57 5.62 7.65
C THR A 107 -0.80 4.47 7.03
N SER A 108 -0.02 4.78 5.99
CA SER A 108 0.94 3.83 5.43
C SER A 108 2.21 3.70 6.28
N PHE A 109 2.37 4.57 7.28
CA PHE A 109 3.50 4.58 8.19
C PHE A 109 3.03 4.12 9.58
N ASP A 110 3.18 2.82 9.85
CA ASP A 110 2.58 2.17 11.01
C ASP A 110 3.37 2.35 12.33
N GLU A 111 4.44 3.14 12.33
CA GLU A 111 5.33 3.34 13.49
C GLU A 111 5.22 4.74 14.09
N ILE A 112 4.11 5.44 13.81
CA ILE A 112 3.77 6.74 14.40
C ILE A 112 2.63 6.60 15.40
N ALA A 113 2.68 7.37 16.49
CA ALA A 113 1.53 7.57 17.38
C ALA A 113 1.35 9.05 17.71
N TYR A 114 0.08 9.46 17.87
CA TYR A 114 -0.29 10.81 18.29
C TYR A 114 -0.85 10.81 19.71
N THR A 115 -0.62 11.86 20.48
CA THR A 115 -1.23 12.07 21.80
C THR A 115 -1.42 13.55 22.12
N ASN A 116 -2.25 13.86 23.11
CA ASN A 116 -2.49 15.20 23.63
C ASN A 116 -1.68 15.55 24.91
N ILE A 117 -0.72 14.74 25.37
CA ILE A 117 -0.01 15.03 26.64
C ILE A 117 0.64 16.42 26.71
N ALA A 118 1.05 17.00 25.57
CA ALA A 118 1.64 18.34 25.51
C ALA A 118 0.63 19.47 25.78
N THR A 119 -0.67 19.20 25.65
CA THR A 119 -1.74 20.19 25.89
C THR A 119 -2.33 20.09 27.29
N LEU A 120 -2.03 19.02 28.04
CA LEU A 120 -2.58 18.77 29.37
C LEU A 120 -1.71 19.42 30.45
N GLU A 121 -2.19 20.46 31.13
CA GLU A 121 -1.40 21.24 32.09
C GLU A 121 -0.75 20.38 33.20
N GLU A 122 -1.46 19.35 33.69
CA GLU A 122 -0.96 18.44 34.75
C GLU A 122 0.24 17.60 34.28
N ILE A 123 0.25 17.17 33.03
CA ILE A 123 1.24 16.24 32.46
C ILE A 123 2.33 16.99 31.67
N ALA A 124 2.00 18.11 31.05
CA ALA A 124 2.91 18.91 30.21
C ALA A 124 4.14 19.41 30.99
N SER A 125 4.03 19.55 32.31
CA SER A 125 5.16 19.92 33.18
C SER A 125 6.28 18.86 33.24
N ASP A 126 5.92 17.57 33.14
CA ASP A 126 6.85 16.45 33.12
C ASP A 126 7.44 16.19 31.72
N TYR A 127 6.76 16.67 30.67
CA TYR A 127 7.15 16.48 29.27
C TYR A 127 7.23 17.83 28.55
N PRO A 128 8.29 18.62 28.81
CA PRO A 128 8.44 19.94 28.22
C PRO A 128 8.58 19.86 26.70
N VAL A 129 8.03 20.87 26.00
CA VAL A 129 8.18 21.08 24.56
C VAL A 129 9.64 20.98 24.16
N ASN A 130 9.96 19.99 23.32
CA ASN A 130 11.32 19.69 22.88
C ASN A 130 11.52 19.92 21.38
N SER A 131 10.45 20.20 20.63
CA SER A 131 10.50 20.41 19.19
C SER A 131 9.55 21.53 18.73
N LEU A 132 9.92 22.19 17.63
CA LEU A 132 9.10 23.14 16.91
C LEU A 132 8.87 22.58 15.51
N VAL A 133 7.61 22.34 15.15
CA VAL A 133 7.24 21.94 13.80
C VAL A 133 6.88 23.18 13.02
N ILE A 134 7.44 23.29 11.83
CA ILE A 134 7.27 24.44 10.95
C ILE A 134 6.84 23.93 9.60
N ASP A 135 5.70 24.42 9.10
CA ASP A 135 5.35 24.24 7.70
C ASP A 135 6.23 25.14 6.82
N ALA A 136 6.94 24.51 5.90
CA ALA A 136 7.79 25.19 4.95
C ALA A 136 7.02 25.83 3.78
N ASN A 137 5.72 25.53 3.60
CA ASN A 137 4.89 26.03 2.50
C ASN A 137 5.55 25.85 1.11
N GLY A 138 6.31 24.77 0.93
CA GLY A 138 7.05 24.48 -0.31
C GLY A 138 8.38 25.22 -0.48
N GLU A 139 8.86 25.96 0.52
CA GLU A 139 10.12 26.71 0.47
C GLU A 139 11.33 25.82 0.81
N THR A 140 12.18 25.54 -0.18
CA THR A 140 13.27 24.56 -0.06
C THR A 140 14.49 25.08 0.69
N ASP A 141 14.68 26.40 0.81
CA ASP A 141 15.83 27.00 1.48
C ASP A 141 15.56 27.37 2.95
N LEU A 142 14.33 27.20 3.44
CA LEU A 142 13.95 27.53 4.81
C LEU A 142 14.81 26.77 5.84
N LEU A 143 15.09 25.49 5.57
CA LEU A 143 15.95 24.66 6.43
C LEU A 143 17.34 25.28 6.62
N LYS A 144 17.97 25.72 5.52
CA LYS A 144 19.31 26.34 5.57
C LYS A 144 19.27 27.66 6.32
N GLN A 145 18.20 28.44 6.13
CA GLN A 145 18.03 29.72 6.83
C GLN A 145 17.85 29.51 8.35
N LEU A 146 17.03 28.53 8.75
CA LEU A 146 16.85 28.15 10.15
C LEU A 146 18.14 27.59 10.75
N ALA A 147 18.85 26.71 10.05
CA ALA A 147 20.13 26.18 10.47
C ALA A 147 21.19 27.28 10.65
N ASN A 148 21.27 28.24 9.71
CA ASN A 148 22.22 29.35 9.82
C ASN A 148 21.87 30.32 10.96
N ARG A 149 20.58 30.58 11.20
CA ARG A 149 20.12 31.57 12.19
C ARG A 149 20.07 31.01 13.61
N TYR A 150 19.70 29.75 13.75
CA TYR A 150 19.39 29.12 15.03
C TYR A 150 20.18 27.84 15.30
N GLY A 151 21.02 27.37 14.37
CA GLY A 151 21.82 26.15 14.56
C GLY A 151 22.80 26.21 15.74
N SER A 152 23.11 27.40 16.26
CA SER A 152 23.89 27.56 17.50
C SER A 152 23.07 27.39 18.79
N LYS A 153 21.74 27.40 18.68
CA LYS A 153 20.78 27.30 19.81
C LYS A 153 19.90 26.05 19.76
N MET A 154 19.74 25.45 18.59
CA MET A 154 19.01 24.20 18.41
C MET A 154 19.97 23.03 18.28
N TYR A 155 19.66 21.91 18.93
CA TYR A 155 20.46 20.70 18.84
C TYR A 155 20.43 20.09 17.44
N TYR A 156 19.26 20.10 16.80
CA TYR A 156 19.04 19.57 15.46
C TYR A 156 17.96 20.38 14.73
N VAL A 157 18.13 20.55 13.42
CA VAL A 157 17.07 21.02 12.52
C VAL A 157 16.88 19.91 11.50
N LEU A 158 15.69 19.33 11.47
CA LEU A 158 15.35 18.20 10.62
C LEU A 158 14.38 18.65 9.53
N SER A 159 14.61 18.19 8.30
CA SER A 159 13.63 18.31 7.23
C SER A 159 12.79 17.03 7.17
N PHE A 160 11.49 17.16 7.39
CA PHE A 160 10.58 16.03 7.26
C PHE A 160 10.56 15.48 5.83
N THR A 161 10.74 16.32 4.81
CA THR A 161 10.80 15.87 3.41
C THR A 161 12.03 15.02 3.14
N GLU A 162 13.21 15.38 3.68
CA GLU A 162 14.43 14.58 3.52
C GLU A 162 14.31 13.24 4.26
N LEU A 163 13.69 13.24 5.45
CA LEU A 163 13.44 12.03 6.22
C LEU A 163 12.44 11.11 5.49
N ALA A 164 11.35 11.68 4.98
CA ALA A 164 10.35 10.97 4.19
C ALA A 164 10.91 10.45 2.86
N GLU A 165 11.78 11.21 2.18
CA GLU A 165 12.47 10.77 0.96
C GLU A 165 13.47 9.66 1.28
N SER A 166 14.21 9.74 2.39
CA SER A 166 15.15 8.70 2.79
C SER A 166 14.45 7.37 3.05
N ILE A 167 13.38 7.38 3.85
CA ILE A 167 12.55 6.19 4.11
C ILE A 167 11.87 5.74 2.80
N GLY A 168 11.29 6.68 2.06
CA GLY A 168 10.61 6.43 0.79
C GLY A 168 11.52 5.80 -0.25
N SER A 169 12.80 6.18 -0.30
CA SER A 169 13.77 5.68 -1.27
C SER A 169 14.04 4.18 -1.13
N VAL A 170 13.97 3.65 0.10
CA VAL A 170 14.10 2.21 0.35
C VAL A 170 12.87 1.47 -0.19
N PHE A 171 11.68 2.01 0.06
CA PHE A 171 10.43 1.44 -0.45
C PHE A 171 10.31 1.55 -1.98
N THR A 172 10.74 2.64 -2.60
CA THR A 172 10.76 2.77 -4.06
C THR A 172 11.74 1.80 -4.68
N THR A 173 12.94 1.67 -4.11
CA THR A 173 13.95 0.69 -4.60
C THR A 173 13.43 -0.75 -4.49
N ALA A 174 12.82 -1.11 -3.36
CA ALA A 174 12.19 -2.42 -3.19
C ALA A 174 11.04 -2.61 -4.19
N GLY A 175 10.20 -1.58 -4.35
CA GLY A 175 9.10 -1.55 -5.31
C GLY A 175 9.54 -1.76 -6.75
N ASP A 176 10.64 -1.12 -7.17
CA ASP A 176 11.22 -1.27 -8.50
C ASP A 176 11.74 -2.69 -8.74
N LEU A 177 12.40 -3.29 -7.74
CA LEU A 177 12.82 -4.70 -7.81
C LEU A 177 11.62 -5.64 -7.94
N PHE A 178 10.58 -5.44 -7.13
CA PHE A 178 9.34 -6.22 -7.23
C PHE A 178 8.65 -6.02 -8.58
N MET A 179 8.67 -4.80 -9.14
CA MET A 179 8.12 -4.51 -10.46
C MET A 179 8.87 -5.26 -11.55
N ILE A 180 10.20 -5.30 -11.52
CA ILE A 180 11.02 -6.06 -12.47
C ILE A 180 10.71 -7.56 -12.38
N ILE A 181 10.64 -8.10 -11.16
CA ILE A 181 10.30 -9.53 -10.95
C ILE A 181 8.90 -9.83 -11.47
N THR A 182 7.91 -8.99 -11.15
CA THR A 182 6.52 -9.13 -11.59
C THR A 182 6.43 -9.04 -13.11
N ALA A 183 7.14 -8.10 -13.75
CA ALA A 183 7.18 -7.99 -15.20
C ALA A 183 7.80 -9.24 -15.85
N ALA A 184 8.88 -9.79 -15.28
CA ALA A 184 9.49 -11.03 -15.76
C ALA A 184 8.54 -12.24 -15.59
N MET A 185 7.79 -12.30 -14.49
CA MET A 185 6.75 -13.32 -14.27
C MET A 185 5.63 -13.21 -15.30
N ILE A 186 5.08 -12.00 -15.51
CA ILE A 186 4.04 -11.76 -16.51
C ILE A 186 4.53 -12.18 -17.90
N LEU A 187 5.74 -11.79 -18.30
CA LEU A 187 6.31 -12.19 -19.58
C LEU A 187 6.44 -13.71 -19.72
N SER A 188 6.87 -14.38 -18.65
CA SER A 188 6.98 -15.84 -18.62
C SER A 188 5.61 -16.51 -18.79
N PHE A 189 4.58 -16.02 -18.08
CA PHE A 189 3.21 -16.50 -18.25
C PHE A 189 2.66 -16.24 -19.66
N LEU A 190 2.95 -15.08 -20.25
CA LEU A 190 2.56 -14.78 -21.63
C LEU A 190 3.13 -15.80 -22.62
N VAL A 191 4.40 -16.15 -22.48
CA VAL A 191 5.04 -17.18 -23.32
C VAL A 191 4.37 -18.53 -23.13
N VAL A 192 4.05 -18.92 -21.89
CA VAL A 192 3.34 -20.17 -21.59
C VAL A 192 1.96 -20.20 -22.25
N VAL A 193 1.18 -19.13 -22.12
CA VAL A 193 -0.17 -19.01 -22.71
C VAL A 193 -0.11 -19.12 -24.24
N ILE A 194 0.80 -18.39 -24.89
CA ILE A 194 0.98 -18.44 -26.34
C ILE A 194 1.39 -19.84 -26.79
N ASN A 195 2.32 -20.49 -26.06
CA ASN A 195 2.78 -21.83 -26.41
C ASN A 195 1.67 -22.87 -26.24
N ASN A 196 0.93 -22.82 -25.14
CA ASN A 196 -0.18 -23.75 -24.88
C ASN A 196 -1.27 -23.61 -25.96
N LEU A 197 -1.70 -22.39 -26.28
CA LEU A 197 -2.66 -22.14 -27.34
C LEU A 197 -2.15 -22.60 -28.71
N SER A 198 -0.85 -22.44 -28.99
CA SER A 198 -0.25 -22.96 -30.20
C SER A 198 -0.25 -24.50 -30.25
N LEU A 199 -0.09 -25.18 -29.12
CA LEU A 199 -0.16 -26.65 -29.05
C LEU A 199 -1.59 -27.15 -29.28
N VAL A 200 -2.58 -26.53 -28.63
CA VAL A 200 -4.01 -26.83 -28.85
C VAL A 200 -4.39 -26.62 -30.31
N PHE A 201 -3.90 -25.55 -30.93
CA PHE A 201 -4.14 -25.31 -32.35
C PHE A 201 -3.54 -26.42 -33.23
N GLN A 202 -2.34 -26.91 -32.90
CA GLN A 202 -1.70 -28.01 -33.64
C GLN A 202 -2.49 -29.32 -33.55
N SER A 203 -3.09 -29.64 -32.40
CA SER A 203 -3.93 -30.83 -32.27
C SER A 203 -5.21 -30.72 -33.11
N MET A 204 -5.81 -29.53 -33.19
CA MET A 204 -7.04 -29.28 -33.94
C MET A 204 -6.81 -29.05 -35.45
N LYS A 205 -5.54 -28.88 -35.87
CA LYS A 205 -5.15 -28.56 -37.25
C LYS A 205 -5.71 -29.54 -38.28
N LYS A 206 -5.71 -30.84 -37.98
CA LYS A 206 -6.22 -31.88 -38.87
C LYS A 206 -7.73 -31.76 -39.09
N GLU A 207 -8.48 -31.48 -38.03
CA GLU A 207 -9.92 -31.27 -38.10
C GLU A 207 -10.25 -30.04 -38.95
N TYR A 208 -9.46 -28.97 -38.79
CA TYR A 208 -9.59 -27.76 -39.60
C TYR A 208 -9.27 -27.99 -41.08
N ALA A 209 -8.27 -28.82 -41.41
CA ALA A 209 -7.99 -29.22 -42.79
C ALA A 209 -9.18 -29.97 -43.42
N LYS A 210 -9.77 -30.92 -42.69
CA LYS A 210 -10.97 -31.66 -43.14
C LYS A 210 -12.15 -30.72 -43.40
N LEU A 211 -12.43 -29.79 -42.49
CA LEU A 211 -13.48 -28.77 -42.68
C LEU A 211 -13.25 -27.90 -43.92
N LYS A 212 -11.98 -27.53 -44.18
CA LYS A 212 -11.63 -26.72 -45.36
C LYS A 212 -11.82 -27.51 -46.67
N THR A 213 -11.56 -28.82 -46.69
CA THR A 213 -11.85 -29.66 -47.86
C THR A 213 -13.34 -29.83 -48.16
N LEU A 214 -14.19 -29.73 -47.13
CA LEU A 214 -15.65 -29.73 -47.26
C LEU A 214 -16.23 -28.40 -47.77
N GLY A 215 -15.37 -27.41 -48.06
CA GLY A 215 -15.78 -26.13 -48.65
C GLY A 215 -16.15 -25.03 -47.65
N VAL A 216 -15.81 -25.21 -46.36
CA VAL A 216 -15.99 -24.16 -45.35
C VAL A 216 -15.16 -22.93 -45.72
N LYS A 217 -15.79 -21.76 -45.75
CA LYS A 217 -15.14 -20.50 -46.09
C LYS A 217 -14.26 -20.04 -44.93
N ASN A 218 -13.12 -19.41 -45.25
CA ASN A 218 -12.20 -18.85 -44.23
C ASN A 218 -12.88 -17.84 -43.26
N ARG A 219 -13.98 -17.19 -43.67
CA ARG A 219 -14.74 -16.26 -42.80
C ARG A 219 -15.51 -17.00 -41.71
N ASP A 220 -16.16 -18.12 -42.05
CA ASP A 220 -16.93 -18.91 -41.07
C ASP A 220 -15.99 -19.55 -40.05
N PHE A 221 -14.80 -19.95 -40.51
CA PHE A 221 -13.72 -20.41 -39.65
C PHE A 221 -13.27 -19.34 -38.63
N LEU A 222 -13.05 -18.10 -39.08
CA LEU A 222 -12.62 -17.01 -38.22
C LEU A 222 -13.70 -16.63 -37.19
N ILE A 223 -14.99 -16.70 -37.57
CA ILE A 223 -16.10 -16.49 -36.64
C ILE A 223 -16.13 -17.57 -35.55
N ASN A 224 -15.88 -18.83 -35.91
CA ASN A 224 -15.87 -19.92 -34.93
C ASN A 224 -14.70 -19.80 -33.94
N ILE A 225 -13.50 -19.46 -34.43
CA ILE A 225 -12.35 -19.17 -33.56
C ILE A 225 -12.66 -18.00 -32.63
N LEU A 226 -13.28 -16.93 -33.13
CA LEU A 226 -13.62 -15.78 -32.30
C LEU A 226 -14.66 -16.12 -31.22
N LYS A 227 -15.63 -16.99 -31.54
CA LYS A 227 -16.60 -17.50 -30.57
C LYS A 227 -15.92 -18.33 -29.48
N GLU A 228 -15.00 -19.21 -29.85
CA GLU A 228 -14.21 -20.02 -28.91
C GLU A 228 -13.36 -19.13 -28.00
N ALA A 229 -12.68 -18.13 -28.58
CA ALA A 229 -11.91 -17.14 -27.85
C ALA A 229 -12.77 -16.36 -26.84
N LEU A 230 -13.96 -15.93 -27.26
CA LEU A 230 -14.90 -15.19 -26.41
C LEU A 230 -15.42 -16.05 -25.26
N LEU A 231 -15.77 -17.31 -25.53
CA LEU A 231 -16.26 -18.24 -24.51
C LEU A 231 -15.16 -18.59 -23.50
N THR A 232 -13.95 -18.84 -23.99
CA THR A 232 -12.76 -19.06 -23.14
C THR A 232 -12.45 -17.82 -22.29
N GLY A 233 -12.48 -16.62 -22.90
CA GLY A 233 -12.24 -15.36 -22.20
C GLY A 233 -13.28 -15.09 -21.11
N LEU A 234 -14.56 -15.44 -21.34
CA LEU A 234 -15.61 -15.32 -20.33
C LEU A 234 -15.35 -16.25 -19.14
N ILE A 235 -14.99 -17.50 -19.40
CA ILE A 235 -14.64 -18.48 -18.35
C ILE A 235 -13.44 -17.96 -17.54
N VAL A 236 -12.36 -17.55 -18.21
CA VAL A 236 -11.16 -17.02 -17.54
C VAL A 236 -11.50 -15.79 -16.70
N SER A 237 -12.29 -14.85 -17.22
CA SER A 237 -12.72 -13.67 -16.47
C SER A 237 -13.46 -14.03 -15.19
N LEU A 238 -14.34 -15.04 -15.23
CA LEU A 238 -15.05 -15.53 -14.05
C LEU A 238 -14.09 -16.06 -12.98
N PHE A 239 -13.08 -16.83 -13.39
CA PHE A 239 -12.06 -17.35 -12.48
C PHE A 239 -11.21 -16.23 -11.88
N VAL A 240 -10.76 -15.27 -12.70
CA VAL A 240 -9.95 -14.13 -12.23
C VAL A 240 -10.71 -13.28 -11.21
N LEU A 241 -12.01 -13.03 -11.43
CA LEU A 241 -12.83 -12.30 -10.46
C LEU A 241 -12.92 -13.06 -9.13
N GLY A 242 -13.07 -14.38 -9.18
CA GLY A 242 -13.05 -15.24 -7.99
C GLY A 242 -11.70 -15.19 -7.26
N GLU A 243 -10.58 -15.28 -7.99
CA GLU A 243 -9.23 -15.20 -7.43
C GLU A 243 -8.96 -13.85 -6.77
N VAL A 244 -9.32 -12.74 -7.43
CA VAL A 244 -9.19 -11.39 -6.86
C VAL A 244 -9.99 -11.25 -5.57
N TRP A 245 -11.23 -11.74 -5.56
CA TRP A 245 -12.08 -11.70 -4.37
C TRP A 245 -11.49 -12.51 -3.20
N VAL A 246 -10.99 -13.72 -3.48
CA VAL A 246 -10.30 -14.54 -2.47
C VAL A 246 -9.04 -13.84 -1.98
N LEU A 247 -8.23 -13.24 -2.86
CA LEU A 247 -6.99 -12.57 -2.48
C LEU A 247 -7.26 -11.37 -1.58
N VAL A 248 -8.22 -10.51 -1.94
CA VAL A 248 -8.59 -9.32 -1.15
C VAL A 248 -9.12 -9.71 0.25
N THR A 249 -9.85 -10.82 0.37
CA THR A 249 -10.48 -11.21 1.64
C THR A 249 -9.61 -12.11 2.52
N ALA A 250 -8.82 -13.01 1.92
CA ALA A 250 -8.04 -13.99 2.64
C ALA A 250 -6.63 -13.52 2.96
N LEU A 251 -5.97 -12.77 2.06
CA LEU A 251 -4.57 -12.39 2.25
C LEU A 251 -4.36 -11.50 3.48
N PRO A 252 -5.18 -10.47 3.76
CA PRO A 252 -5.04 -9.69 5.00
C PRO A 252 -5.16 -10.55 6.27
N ARG A 253 -6.00 -11.60 6.25
CA ARG A 253 -6.14 -12.54 7.37
C ARG A 253 -4.91 -13.42 7.54
N ILE A 254 -4.25 -13.80 6.45
CA ILE A 254 -3.00 -14.56 6.50
C ILE A 254 -1.87 -13.68 7.05
N MET A 255 -1.85 -12.40 6.68
CA MET A 255 -0.85 -11.44 7.16
C MET A 255 -0.88 -11.27 8.69
N LEU A 256 -2.05 -11.46 9.32
CA LEU A 256 -2.16 -11.44 10.79
C LEU A 256 -1.27 -12.48 11.48
N PHE A 257 -0.99 -13.63 10.85
CA PHE A 257 -0.04 -14.60 11.40
C PHE A 257 1.40 -14.06 11.50
N PHE A 258 1.73 -13.05 10.71
CA PHE A 258 3.01 -12.36 10.72
C PHE A 258 2.97 -11.05 11.52
N ASN A 259 1.94 -10.84 12.35
CA ASN A 259 1.73 -9.63 13.14
C ASN A 259 1.65 -8.35 12.28
N TYR A 260 1.15 -8.47 11.05
CA TYR A 260 1.00 -7.37 10.10
C TYR A 260 -0.42 -7.38 9.52
N TYR A 261 -1.04 -6.22 9.38
CA TYR A 261 -2.36 -6.10 8.78
C TYR A 261 -2.39 -4.93 7.82
N ARG A 262 -2.83 -5.18 6.58
CA ARG A 262 -3.13 -4.13 5.62
C ARG A 262 -4.22 -4.58 4.68
N GLU A 263 -5.20 -3.72 4.45
CA GLU A 263 -6.23 -3.96 3.47
C GLU A 263 -5.66 -3.83 2.06
N ILE A 264 -5.97 -4.80 1.21
CA ILE A 264 -5.53 -4.82 -0.18
C ILE A 264 -6.69 -4.32 -1.01
N VAL A 265 -6.63 -3.03 -1.37
CA VAL A 265 -7.62 -2.41 -2.25
C VAL A 265 -7.08 -2.46 -3.69
N PRO A 266 -7.63 -3.31 -4.57
CA PRO A 266 -7.17 -3.37 -5.95
C PRO A 266 -7.53 -2.07 -6.67
N GLY A 267 -6.52 -1.33 -7.13
CA GLY A 267 -6.74 -0.13 -7.93
C GLY A 267 -7.35 -0.48 -9.28
N TRP A 268 -8.36 0.27 -9.72
CA TRP A 268 -9.05 0.02 -11.00
C TRP A 268 -8.10 0.05 -12.21
N SER A 269 -7.07 0.91 -12.14
CA SER A 269 -5.99 0.98 -13.13
C SER A 269 -5.22 -0.33 -13.26
N THR A 270 -4.93 -1.01 -12.14
CA THR A 270 -4.19 -2.28 -12.13
C THR A 270 -5.00 -3.42 -12.75
N LEU A 271 -6.31 -3.48 -12.45
CA LEU A 271 -7.21 -4.45 -13.04
C LEU A 271 -7.37 -4.23 -14.55
N MET A 272 -7.50 -2.98 -14.99
CA MET A 272 -7.56 -2.63 -16.41
C MET A 272 -6.27 -3.00 -17.15
N LEU A 273 -5.11 -2.69 -16.56
CA LEU A 273 -3.82 -3.03 -17.15
C LEU A 273 -3.62 -4.55 -17.25
N GLY A 274 -3.95 -5.30 -16.20
CA GLY A 274 -3.92 -6.75 -16.22
C GLY A 274 -4.86 -7.34 -17.29
N GLY A 275 -6.09 -6.83 -17.39
CA GLY A 275 -7.03 -7.20 -18.43
C GLY A 275 -6.52 -6.90 -19.85
N ALA A 276 -5.90 -5.74 -20.05
CA ALA A 276 -5.31 -5.36 -21.32
C ALA A 276 -4.16 -6.30 -21.73
N ILE A 277 -3.29 -6.69 -20.80
CA ILE A 277 -2.21 -7.65 -21.04
C ILE A 277 -2.77 -9.01 -21.46
N MET A 278 -3.83 -9.48 -20.79
CA MET A 278 -4.49 -10.75 -21.14
C MET A 278 -5.10 -10.70 -22.54
N ILE A 279 -5.85 -9.63 -22.86
CA ILE A 279 -6.43 -9.44 -24.21
C ILE A 279 -5.32 -9.41 -25.26
N PHE A 280 -4.22 -8.70 -24.98
CA PHE A 280 -3.06 -8.67 -25.86
C PHE A 280 -2.47 -10.06 -26.08
N ALA A 281 -2.29 -10.86 -25.03
CA ALA A 281 -1.80 -12.23 -25.10
C ALA A 281 -2.66 -13.11 -26.02
N PHE A 282 -3.98 -13.05 -25.83
CA PHE A 282 -4.94 -13.78 -26.65
C PHE A 282 -4.91 -13.32 -28.11
N CYS A 283 -4.91 -12.01 -28.35
CA CYS A 283 -4.83 -11.45 -29.71
C CYS A 283 -3.57 -11.88 -30.44
N VAL A 284 -2.40 -11.80 -29.79
CA VAL A 284 -1.12 -12.24 -30.37
C VAL A 284 -1.17 -13.74 -30.68
N SER A 285 -1.63 -14.55 -29.73
CA SER A 285 -1.71 -16.01 -29.90
C SER A 285 -2.63 -16.42 -31.06
N TYR A 286 -3.88 -15.92 -31.09
CA TYR A 286 -4.82 -16.22 -32.16
C TYR A 286 -4.35 -15.66 -33.51
N GLY A 287 -3.73 -14.48 -33.52
CA GLY A 287 -3.12 -13.89 -34.72
C GLY A 287 -2.04 -14.79 -35.31
N LEU A 288 -1.09 -15.25 -34.48
CA LEU A 288 -0.02 -16.17 -34.91
C LEU A 288 -0.59 -17.48 -35.48
N ASN A 289 -1.59 -18.06 -34.84
CA ASN A 289 -2.24 -19.29 -35.30
C ASN A 289 -2.99 -19.08 -36.63
N TYR A 290 -3.68 -17.95 -36.80
CA TYR A 290 -4.34 -17.59 -38.05
C TYR A 290 -3.34 -17.47 -39.23
N PHE A 291 -2.20 -16.79 -39.02
CA PHE A 291 -1.17 -16.68 -40.04
C PHE A 291 -0.57 -18.04 -40.42
N ARG A 292 -0.37 -18.93 -39.43
CA ARG A 292 0.07 -20.31 -39.69
C ARG A 292 -0.95 -21.11 -40.50
N LEU A 293 -2.24 -20.97 -40.22
CA LEU A 293 -3.30 -21.64 -40.98
C LEU A 293 -3.41 -21.17 -42.44
N LYS A 294 -3.19 -19.87 -42.70
CA LYS A 294 -3.24 -19.33 -44.07
C LYS A 294 -2.12 -19.89 -44.95
N ARG A 295 -0.96 -20.20 -44.36
CA ARG A 295 0.21 -20.77 -45.04
C ARG A 295 0.21 -22.30 -45.11
N MET A 296 -0.89 -22.93 -44.71
CA MET A 296 -0.99 -24.37 -44.53
C MET A 296 -1.28 -25.08 -45.86
N ASP A 297 -0.42 -26.01 -46.25
CA ASP A 297 -0.50 -26.72 -47.53
C ASP A 297 -1.38 -27.98 -47.38
N LEU A 298 -2.66 -27.83 -47.74
CA LEU A 298 -3.73 -28.81 -47.50
C LEU A 298 -3.44 -30.21 -48.05
N ILE A 299 -2.70 -30.29 -49.16
CA ILE A 299 -2.43 -31.54 -49.86
C ILE A 299 -1.38 -32.37 -49.12
N HIS A 300 -0.40 -31.73 -48.47
CA HIS A 300 0.64 -32.44 -47.73
C HIS A 300 0.12 -32.97 -46.39
N GLU A 301 -0.80 -32.24 -45.77
CA GLU A 301 -1.37 -32.54 -44.45
C GLU A 301 -2.32 -33.75 -44.47
N ILE A 302 -3.05 -33.95 -45.57
CA ILE A 302 -4.00 -35.07 -45.73
C ILE A 302 -3.28 -36.37 -46.13
N ARG A 303 -2.10 -36.26 -46.78
CA ARG A 303 -1.33 -37.41 -47.28
C ARG A 303 -0.42 -38.07 -46.23
N GLN A 304 -0.33 -37.52 -45.02
CA GLN A 304 0.42 -38.10 -43.89
C GLN A 304 -0.42 -39.09 -43.04
N GLU A 305 -1.63 -39.45 -43.49
CA GLU A 305 -2.31 -40.70 -43.10
C GLU A 305 -1.79 -41.87 -43.94
#